data_AF-A0A090RCS4-F1
#
_entry.id   AF-A0A090RCS4-F1
#
_cell.length_a   1.000
_cell.length_b   1.000
_cell.length_c   1.000
_cell.angle_alpha   90.00
_cell.angle_beta   90.00
_cell.angle_gamma   90.00
#
_symmetry.space_group_name_H-M   'P 1'
#
loop_
_entity.id
_entity.type
_entity.pdbx_description
1 polymer ?
#
loop_
_entity_poly.entity_id
_entity_poly.type
_entity_poly.pdbx_seq_one_letter_code
_entity_poly.pdbx_strand_id
1 'polypeptide(L)' 'MLPTYGYTRTYSSLGLADFSKRMTVQELSKDGLLAIAPVVETIADAEGLDAHKRAVTLRVEKLKELL' A
#
# COMPACT_ATOMS: atom_id res chain seq x y z
N MET A 1 27.26 -14.02 12.81
CA MET A 1 26.85 -15.33 12.24
C MET A 1 26.60 -15.13 10.76
N LEU A 2 27.18 -15.96 9.88
CA LEU A 2 27.11 -15.80 8.42
C LEU A 2 26.33 -16.96 7.77
N PRO A 3 25.63 -16.73 6.65
CA PRO A 3 25.03 -17.79 5.85
C PRO A 3 26.12 -18.61 5.13
N THR A 4 26.00 -19.94 5.15
CA THR A 4 26.95 -20.90 4.53
C THR A 4 26.26 -21.71 3.43
N TYR A 5 26.94 -22.68 2.79
CA TYR A 5 26.35 -23.60 1.80
C TYR A 5 25.57 -22.92 0.64
N GLY A 6 26.08 -21.79 0.14
CA GLY A 6 25.49 -21.08 -1.01
C GLY A 6 24.34 -20.13 -0.67
N TYR A 7 23.90 -20.04 0.59
CA TYR A 7 22.81 -19.15 1.01
C TYR A 7 23.16 -17.65 0.93
N THR A 8 24.42 -17.28 0.75
CA THR A 8 24.87 -15.88 0.56
C THR A 8 24.24 -15.18 -0.65
N ARG A 9 23.66 -15.93 -1.60
CA ARG A 9 22.99 -15.35 -2.79
C ARG A 9 21.70 -14.59 -2.44
N THR A 10 21.02 -14.98 -1.36
CA THR A 10 19.71 -14.41 -0.97
C THR A 10 19.61 -14.06 0.51
N TYR A 11 20.52 -14.56 1.35
CA TYR A 11 20.53 -14.32 2.79
C TYR A 11 21.68 -13.38 3.18
N SER A 12 21.37 -12.45 4.08
CA SER A 12 22.36 -11.56 4.69
C SER A 12 22.98 -12.19 5.94
N SER A 13 24.08 -11.61 6.41
CA SER A 13 24.61 -11.91 7.75
C SER A 13 23.56 -11.61 8.82
N LEU A 14 23.61 -12.36 9.93
CA LEU A 14 22.83 -12.03 11.12
C LEU A 14 23.21 -10.65 11.64
N GLY A 15 22.21 -9.81 11.92
CA GLY A 15 22.32 -8.48 12.49
C GLY A 15 21.01 -8.05 13.15
N LEU A 16 20.88 -6.76 13.47
CA LEU A 16 19.68 -6.23 14.16
C LEU A 16 18.40 -6.37 13.33
N ALA A 17 18.52 -6.38 12.00
CA ALA A 17 17.41 -6.55 11.08
C ALA A 17 16.68 -7.89 11.30
N ASP A 18 17.38 -8.96 11.71
CA ASP A 18 16.80 -10.28 11.96
C ASP A 18 15.93 -10.32 13.24
N PHE A 19 16.08 -9.33 14.11
CA PHE A 19 15.31 -9.18 15.36
C PHE A 19 14.25 -8.08 15.25
N SER A 20 14.07 -7.49 14.08
CA SER A 20 13.12 -6.40 13.85
C SER A 20 12.21 -6.70 12.66
N LYS A 21 11.05 -6.01 12.62
CA LYS A 21 10.11 -6.07 11.50
C LYS A 21 9.92 -4.67 10.93
N ARG A 22 9.97 -4.55 9.61
CA ARG A 22 9.66 -3.29 8.92
C ARG A 22 8.14 -3.14 8.81
N MET A 23 7.63 -1.96 9.16
CA MET A 23 6.21 -1.60 9.04
C MET A 23 6.09 -0.33 8.20
N THR A 24 5.24 -0.35 7.18
CA THR A 24 4.93 0.83 6.36
C THR A 24 3.69 1.52 6.89
N VAL A 25 3.71 2.85 6.95
CA VAL A 25 2.58 3.69 7.35
C VAL A 25 2.22 4.62 6.18
N GLN A 26 0.94 4.85 5.96
CA GLN A 26 0.44 5.74 4.91
C GLN A 26 -0.66 6.63 5.48
N GLU A 27 -0.61 7.91 5.14
CA GLU A 27 -1.60 8.93 5.47
C GLU A 27 -1.85 9.78 4.22
N LEU A 28 -3.11 10.00 3.87
CA LEU A 28 -3.49 10.77 2.68
C LEU A 28 -4.29 11.99 3.10
N SER A 29 -3.92 13.14 2.55
CA SER A 29 -4.75 14.34 2.62
C SER A 29 -5.99 14.19 1.74
N LYS A 30 -6.98 15.08 1.92
CA LYS A 30 -8.19 15.12 1.08
C LYS A 30 -7.83 15.29 -0.40
N ASP A 31 -6.95 16.25 -0.70
CA ASP A 31 -6.48 16.51 -2.07
C ASP A 31 -5.66 15.34 -2.63
N GLY A 32 -4.84 14.70 -1.78
CA GLY A 32 -4.08 13.51 -2.15
C GLY A 32 -4.99 12.34 -2.54
N LEU A 33 -6.06 12.10 -1.78
CA LEU A 33 -7.05 11.08 -2.13
C LEU A 33 -7.77 11.43 -3.43
N LEU A 34 -8.20 12.68 -3.63
CA LEU A 34 -8.88 13.11 -4.85
C LEU A 34 -7.98 12.97 -6.09
N ALA A 35 -6.67 13.22 -5.95
CA ALA A 35 -5.71 13.09 -7.03
C ALA A 35 -5.52 11.63 -7.49
N ILE A 36 -5.48 10.67 -6.55
CA ILE A 36 -5.24 9.25 -6.89
C ILE A 36 -6.51 8.44 -7.10
N ALA A 37 -7.67 8.91 -6.62
CA ALA A 37 -8.93 8.17 -6.68
C ALA A 37 -9.29 7.65 -8.09
N PRO A 38 -9.16 8.44 -9.18
CA PRO A 38 -9.46 7.94 -10.52
C PRO A 38 -8.61 6.74 -10.93
N VAL A 39 -7.34 6.71 -10.51
CA VAL A 39 -6.41 5.61 -10.80
C VAL A 39 -6.80 4.37 -10.00
N VAL A 40 -7.07 4.52 -8.71
CA VAL A 40 -7.46 3.39 -7.84
C VAL A 40 -8.78 2.78 -8.28
N GLU A 41 -9.78 3.59 -8.63
CA GLU A 41 -11.06 3.10 -9.14
C GLU A 41 -10.89 2.36 -10.48
N THR A 42 -10.06 2.86 -11.39
CA THR A 42 -9.79 2.21 -12.68
C THR A 42 -9.14 0.84 -12.49
N ILE A 43 -8.14 0.73 -11.61
CA ILE A 43 -7.47 -0.54 -11.33
C ILE A 43 -8.44 -1.51 -10.64
N ALA A 44 -9.18 -1.05 -9.63
CA ALA A 44 -10.12 -1.89 -8.90
C ALA A 44 -11.26 -2.40 -9.81
N ASP A 45 -11.73 -1.58 -10.75
CA ASP A 45 -12.72 -1.96 -11.76
C ASP A 45 -12.17 -3.03 -12.72
N ALA A 46 -10.93 -2.84 -13.21
CA ALA A 46 -10.26 -3.80 -14.09
C ALA A 46 -10.02 -5.16 -13.42
N GLU A 47 -9.80 -5.18 -12.11
CA GLU A 47 -9.62 -6.41 -11.31
C GLU A 47 -10.94 -7.01 -10.81
N GLY A 48 -12.09 -6.36 -11.04
CA GLY A 48 -13.40 -6.81 -10.55
C GLY A 48 -13.58 -6.68 -9.02
N LEU A 49 -12.80 -5.81 -8.38
CA LEU A 49 -12.80 -5.58 -6.94
C LEU A 49 -13.79 -4.46 -6.55
N ASP A 50 -15.08 -4.72 -6.72
CA ASP A 50 -16.15 -3.73 -6.50
C ASP A 50 -16.11 -3.09 -5.09
N ALA A 51 -15.77 -3.87 -4.06
CA ALA A 51 -15.67 -3.37 -2.70
C ALA A 51 -14.52 -2.36 -2.52
N HIS A 52 -13.39 -2.59 -3.21
CA HIS A 52 -12.24 -1.68 -3.16
C HIS A 52 -12.54 -0.38 -3.90
N LYS A 53 -13.16 -0.47 -5.09
CA LYS A 53 -13.67 0.69 -5.84
C LYS A 53 -14.65 1.49 -4.99
N ARG A 54 -15.66 0.83 -4.42
CA ARG A 54 -16.71 1.47 -3.62
C ARG A 54 -16.17 2.17 -2.37
N ALA A 55 -15.12 1.63 -1.74
CA ALA A 55 -14.47 2.29 -0.61
C ALA A 55 -13.90 3.66 -1.00
N VAL A 56 -13.34 3.80 -2.21
CA VAL A 56 -12.83 5.08 -2.71
C VAL A 56 -13.98 6.01 -3.09
N THR A 57 -14.95 5.51 -3.87
CA THR A 57 -16.07 6.32 -4.38
C THR A 57 -16.85 6.99 -3.25
N LEU A 58 -17.17 6.26 -2.17
CA LEU A 58 -17.88 6.82 -1.01
C LEU A 58 -17.13 7.98 -0.34
N ARG A 59 -15.79 7.90 -0.27
CA ARG A 59 -14.97 8.95 0.33
C ARG A 59 -14.91 10.18 -0.58
N VAL A 60 -14.80 9.97 -1.88
CA VAL A 60 -14.78 11.06 -2.88
C VAL A 60 -16.12 11.78 -2.92
N GLU A 61 -17.24 11.04 -2.94
CA GLU A 61 -18.59 11.60 -2.85
C GLU A 61 -18.73 12.44 -1.59
N LYS A 62 -18.30 11.91 -0.44
CA LYS A 62 -18.41 12.65 0.81
C LYS A 62 -17.59 13.94 0.83
N LEU A 63 -16.41 13.93 0.21
CA LEU A 63 -15.57 15.13 0.09
C LEU A 63 -16.19 16.17 -0.84
N LYS A 64 -16.88 15.74 -1.91
CA LYS A 64 -17.58 16.63 -2.83
C LYS A 64 -18.82 17.29 -2.20
N GLU A 65 -19.54 16.59 -1.31
CA GLU A 65 -20.68 17.15 -0.57
C GLU A 65 -20.29 18.23 0.46
N LEU A 66 -19.04 18.20 0.93
CA LEU A 66 -18.51 19.09 1.96
C LEU A 66 -17.89 20.38 1.38
N LEU A 67 -17.77 20.46 0.06
CA LEU A 67 -17.29 21.62 -0.71
C LEU A 67 -18.49 22.42 -1.24
#